data_AF-A0A534V7H7-F1
#
_entry.id   AF-A0A534V7H7-F1
#
_cell.length_a   1.000
_cell.length_b   1.000
_cell.length_c   1.000
_cell.angle_alpha   90.00
_cell.angle_beta   90.00
_cell.angle_gamma   90.00
#
_symmetry.space_group_name_H-M   'P 1'
#
loop_
_entity.id
_entity.type
_entity.pdbx_description
1 polymer ?
#
loop_
_entity_poly.entity_id
_entity_poly.type
_entity_poly.pdbx_seq_one_letter_code
_entity_poly.pdbx_strand_id
1 'polypeptide(L)'
;MLRQLWTLLRRNPIALISVGMVVGVPIGWYLGAKSAVEKIPIPPAKAAAYATLSNEELKNKSAQLVSAIRGLTRSFYEEDNRIRITADQNSGSTNSQSERERIRKAWIDDSAKLHDVFMDRYKDNFWADAVLLREAIVARVGGAPGAQNPMLFQHPTNILGVEQVANSLELLGKSLPKT
;
A
#
# COMPACT_ATOMS: atom_id res chain seq x y z
N MET A 1 16.70 47.79 -5.12
CA MET A 1 16.88 46.45 -4.51
C MET A 1 16.65 45.26 -5.45
N LEU A 2 16.05 45.40 -6.64
CA LEU A 2 15.82 44.27 -7.56
C LEU A 2 16.98 43.88 -8.50
N ARG A 3 18.06 44.70 -8.60
CA ARG A 3 19.21 44.39 -9.48
C ARG A 3 20.30 43.52 -8.83
N GLN A 4 20.35 43.42 -7.51
CA GLN A 4 21.32 42.56 -6.81
C GLN A 4 20.90 41.08 -6.74
N LEU A 5 19.61 40.78 -6.93
CA LEU A 5 19.11 39.41 -6.91
C LEU A 5 19.50 38.64 -8.20
N TRP A 6 19.61 39.35 -9.32
CA TRP A 6 19.94 38.76 -10.62
C TRP A 6 21.41 38.35 -10.77
N THR A 7 22.32 39.02 -10.06
CA THR A 7 23.76 38.68 -10.10
C THR A 7 24.11 37.48 -9.23
N LEU A 8 23.31 37.18 -8.21
CA LEU A 8 23.45 35.96 -7.39
C LEU A 8 22.97 34.70 -8.13
N LEU A 9 21.94 34.81 -8.98
CA LEU A 9 21.40 33.71 -9.78
C LEU A 9 22.35 33.20 -10.88
N ARG A 10 23.34 33.99 -11.29
CA ARG A 10 24.27 33.62 -12.37
C ARG A 10 25.51 32.85 -11.88
N ARG A 11 25.74 32.76 -10.57
CA ARG A 11 27.02 32.28 -10.01
C ARG A 11 26.96 30.93 -9.30
N ASN A 12 25.78 30.31 -9.15
CA ASN A 12 25.62 28.97 -8.58
C ASN A 12 24.41 28.24 -9.19
N PRO A 13 24.59 27.38 -10.21
CA PRO A 13 23.48 26.64 -10.83
C PRO A 13 22.91 25.50 -9.95
N ILE A 14 23.45 25.28 -8.75
CA ILE A 14 23.01 24.20 -7.84
C ILE A 14 21.87 24.64 -6.91
N ALA A 15 21.59 25.94 -6.79
CA ALA A 15 20.53 26.47 -5.91
C ALA A 15 19.11 26.47 -6.52
N LEU A 16 18.88 25.74 -7.61
CA LEU A 16 17.55 25.57 -8.24
C LEU A 16 16.92 24.19 -7.98
N ILE A 17 17.55 23.35 -7.14
CA ILE A 17 16.97 22.07 -6.72
C ILE A 17 16.01 22.23 -5.51
N SER A 18 15.99 23.39 -4.86
CA SER A 18 15.26 23.60 -3.60
C SER A 18 13.90 24.32 -3.71
N VAL A 19 13.37 24.57 -4.92
CA VAL A 19 12.00 25.10 -5.10
C VAL A 19 11.01 24.04 -5.60
N GLY A 20 11.49 22.86 -6.02
CA GLY A 20 10.66 21.71 -6.39
C GLY A 20 10.43 20.69 -5.27
N MET A 21 10.89 20.97 -4.04
CA MET A 21 10.95 20.00 -2.95
C MET A 21 10.34 20.55 -1.64
N VAL A 22 9.17 21.19 -1.72
CA VAL A 22 8.40 21.65 -0.55
C VAL A 22 6.95 21.11 -0.53
N VAL A 23 6.58 20.24 -1.47
CA VAL A 23 5.31 19.47 -1.38
C VAL A 23 5.59 17.98 -1.43
N GLY A 24 6.54 17.54 -0.61
CA GLY A 24 6.78 16.14 -0.25
C GLY A 24 6.21 15.83 1.13
N VAL A 25 5.03 16.39 1.46
CA VAL A 25 4.29 15.92 2.63
C VAL A 25 3.57 14.66 2.19
N PRO A 26 3.83 13.49 2.79
CA PRO A 26 3.07 12.28 2.49
C PRO A 26 1.60 12.57 2.81
N ILE A 27 0.79 12.62 1.76
CA ILE A 27 -0.66 12.93 1.82
C ILE A 27 -1.42 11.94 2.73
N GLY A 28 -0.78 10.83 3.15
CA GLY A 28 -1.31 9.87 4.11
C GLY A 28 -1.58 10.38 5.54
N TRP A 29 -1.24 11.62 5.90
CA TRP A 29 -1.51 12.17 7.24
C TRP A 29 -2.83 12.94 7.38
N TYR A 30 -3.54 13.24 6.28
CA TYR A 30 -4.80 14.01 6.34
C TYR A 30 -6.09 13.17 6.25
N LEU A 31 -5.98 11.85 6.13
CA LEU A 31 -7.16 10.98 6.24
C LEU A 31 -7.47 10.75 7.72
N GLY A 32 -8.37 11.59 8.21
CA GLY A 32 -8.88 11.55 9.57
C GLY A 32 -9.31 10.16 9.99
N ALA A 33 -8.94 9.83 11.23
CA ALA A 33 -9.44 8.69 11.96
C ALA A 33 -10.98 8.66 11.91
N LYS A 34 -11.54 7.79 11.07
CA LYS A 34 -12.91 7.30 11.29
C LYS A 34 -12.82 6.12 12.24
N SER A 35 -13.08 6.46 13.50
CA SER A 35 -13.35 5.57 14.61
C SER A 35 -14.60 4.72 14.35
N ALA A 36 -14.41 3.41 14.31
CA ALA A 36 -15.16 2.34 14.97
C ALA A 36 -14.76 1.06 14.21
N VAL A 37 -13.89 0.25 14.83
CA VAL A 37 -13.49 -1.03 14.26
C VAL A 37 -14.70 -1.94 14.26
N GLU A 38 -15.45 -1.93 13.16
CA GLU A 38 -16.43 -2.96 12.87
C GLU A 38 -15.64 -4.25 12.62
N LYS A 39 -15.66 -5.16 13.59
CA LYS A 39 -15.13 -6.51 13.41
C LYS A 39 -15.97 -7.18 12.35
N ILE A 40 -15.48 -7.19 11.11
CA ILE A 40 -16.10 -7.95 10.04
C ILE A 40 -16.04 -9.43 10.47
N PRO A 41 -17.18 -10.10 10.69
CA PRO A 41 -17.17 -11.46 11.18
C PRO A 41 -16.63 -12.38 10.09
N ILE A 42 -15.51 -13.04 10.37
CA ILE A 42 -14.99 -14.09 9.50
C ILE A 42 -15.94 -15.29 9.63
N PRO A 43 -16.45 -15.85 8.51
CA PRO A 43 -17.33 -17.00 8.57
C PRO A 43 -16.67 -18.19 9.30
N PRO A 44 -17.33 -18.82 10.29
CA PRO A 44 -16.74 -19.88 11.12
C PRO A 44 -16.31 -21.11 10.30
N ALA A 45 -16.99 -21.38 9.18
CA ALA A 45 -16.62 -22.44 8.24
C ALA A 45 -15.23 -22.21 7.60
N LYS A 46 -14.89 -20.96 7.26
CA LYS A 46 -13.55 -20.62 6.75
C LYS A 46 -12.49 -20.76 7.86
N ALA A 47 -12.81 -20.36 9.08
CA ALA A 47 -11.88 -20.47 10.21
C ALA A 47 -11.50 -21.93 10.52
N ALA A 48 -12.48 -22.84 10.50
CA ALA A 48 -12.24 -24.26 10.67
C ALA A 48 -11.39 -24.88 9.55
N ALA A 49 -11.53 -24.37 8.31
CA ALA A 49 -10.85 -24.92 7.14
C ALA A 49 -9.31 -24.80 7.21
N TYR A 50 -8.76 -23.76 7.83
CA TYR A 50 -7.31 -23.59 7.94
C TYR A 50 -6.70 -24.39 9.09
N ALA A 51 -7.47 -24.66 10.14
CA ALA A 51 -6.98 -25.40 11.31
C ALA A 51 -6.59 -26.85 10.96
N THR A 52 -7.32 -27.47 10.03
CA THR A 52 -7.14 -28.89 9.65
C THR A 52 -6.06 -29.13 8.59
N LEU A 53 -5.48 -28.09 7.99
CA LEU A 53 -4.49 -28.24 6.92
C LEU A 53 -3.16 -28.79 7.43
N SER A 54 -2.41 -29.53 6.64
CA SER A 54 -1.02 -29.89 6.95
C SER A 54 -0.09 -28.67 6.91
N ASN A 55 1.16 -28.82 7.37
CA ASN A 55 2.15 -27.76 7.28
C ASN A 55 2.50 -27.42 5.83
N GLU A 56 2.60 -28.42 4.95
CA GLU A 56 2.84 -28.18 3.52
C GLU A 56 1.66 -27.46 2.86
N GLU A 57 0.42 -27.79 3.20
CA GLU A 57 -0.74 -27.06 2.70
C GLU A 57 -0.78 -25.61 3.18
N LEU A 58 -0.44 -25.34 4.45
CA LEU A 58 -0.33 -23.97 4.95
C LEU A 58 0.79 -23.18 4.26
N LYS A 59 1.95 -23.81 4.00
CA LYS A 59 3.04 -23.18 3.22
C LYS A 59 2.57 -22.82 1.82
N ASN A 60 1.94 -23.77 1.13
CA ASN A 60 1.46 -23.58 -0.23
C ASN A 60 0.40 -22.49 -0.32
N LYS A 61 -0.59 -22.48 0.59
CA LYS A 61 -1.60 -21.43 0.66
C LYS A 61 -1.00 -20.06 0.99
N SER A 62 -0.03 -20.01 1.90
CA SER A 62 0.69 -18.76 2.21
C SER A 62 1.41 -18.23 0.97
N ALA A 63 2.14 -19.08 0.25
CA ALA A 63 2.85 -18.68 -0.96
C ALA A 63 1.89 -18.20 -2.06
N GLN A 64 0.76 -18.88 -2.25
CA GLN A 64 -0.29 -18.47 -3.19
C GLN A 64 -0.88 -17.11 -2.84
N LEU A 65 -1.26 -16.90 -1.57
CA LEU A 65 -1.83 -15.64 -1.11
C LEU A 65 -0.83 -14.48 -1.19
N VAL A 66 0.43 -14.72 -0.81
CA VAL A 66 1.52 -13.73 -0.96
C VAL A 66 1.69 -13.32 -2.42
N SER A 67 1.69 -14.29 -3.34
CA SER A 67 1.78 -14.02 -4.77
C SER A 67 0.59 -13.17 -5.26
N ALA A 68 -0.63 -13.53 -4.85
CA ALA A 68 -1.85 -12.80 -5.23
C ALA A 68 -1.85 -11.35 -4.69
N ILE A 69 -1.50 -11.15 -3.42
CA ILE A 69 -1.40 -9.80 -2.82
C ILE A 69 -0.34 -8.98 -3.55
N ARG A 70 0.84 -9.54 -3.82
CA ARG A 70 1.90 -8.85 -4.58
C ARG A 70 1.46 -8.51 -6.01
N GLY A 71 0.65 -9.36 -6.63
CA GLY A 71 0.02 -9.09 -7.91
C GLY A 71 -0.91 -7.88 -7.87
N LEU A 72 -1.78 -7.80 -6.85
CA LEU A 72 -2.66 -6.65 -6.62
C LEU A 72 -1.84 -5.36 -6.41
N THR A 73 -0.82 -5.40 -5.55
CA THR A 73 0.06 -4.24 -5.28
C THR A 73 0.77 -3.76 -6.54
N ARG A 74 1.31 -4.70 -7.35
CA ARG A 74 1.96 -4.35 -8.62
C ARG A 74 0.99 -3.65 -9.57
N SER A 75 -0.21 -4.20 -9.73
CA SER A 75 -1.24 -3.60 -10.59
C SER A 75 -1.61 -2.18 -10.13
N PHE A 76 -1.68 -1.93 -8.83
CA PHE A 76 -1.89 -0.58 -8.31
C PHE A 76 -0.76 0.37 -8.72
N TYR A 77 0.51 0.01 -8.52
CA TYR A 77 1.62 0.90 -8.85
C TYR A 77 1.73 1.16 -10.35
N GLU A 78 1.44 0.16 -11.19
CA GLU A 78 1.41 0.33 -12.65
C GLU A 78 0.33 1.34 -13.05
N GLU A 79 -0.85 1.24 -12.45
CA GLU A 79 -1.98 2.14 -12.69
C GLU A 79 -1.70 3.56 -12.18
N ASP A 80 -1.25 3.71 -10.93
CA ASP A 80 -0.92 5.01 -10.33
C ASP A 80 0.17 5.72 -11.13
N ASN A 81 1.20 4.97 -11.56
CA ASN A 81 2.25 5.51 -12.42
C ASN A 81 1.71 5.96 -13.79
N ARG A 82 0.74 5.23 -14.36
CA ARG A 82 0.08 5.66 -15.62
C ARG A 82 -0.67 6.97 -15.43
N ILE A 83 -1.48 7.09 -14.39
CA ILE A 83 -2.24 8.31 -14.09
C ILE A 83 -1.28 9.49 -13.90
N ARG A 84 -0.20 9.30 -13.14
CA ARG A 84 0.83 10.32 -12.93
C ARG A 84 1.48 10.77 -14.24
N ILE A 85 1.90 9.83 -15.10
CA ILE A 85 2.51 10.16 -16.40
C ILE A 85 1.54 10.96 -17.27
N THR A 86 0.27 10.56 -17.33
CA THR A 86 -0.75 11.29 -18.09
C THR A 86 -0.96 12.70 -17.54
N ALA A 87 -1.00 12.88 -16.23
CA ALA A 87 -1.10 14.19 -15.59
C ALA A 87 0.12 15.07 -15.90
N ASP A 88 1.33 14.51 -15.84
CA ASP A 88 2.57 15.21 -16.16
C ASP A 88 2.60 15.67 -17.63
N GLN A 89 2.19 14.81 -18.57
CA GLN A 89 2.09 15.13 -20.00
C GLN A 89 1.07 16.26 -20.28
N ASN A 90 -0.11 16.16 -19.67
CA ASN A 90 -1.17 17.16 -19.82
C ASN A 90 -0.76 18.51 -19.19
N SER A 91 -0.05 18.49 -18.06
CA SER A 91 0.43 19.69 -17.38
C SER A 91 1.58 20.36 -18.16
N GLY A 92 2.50 19.56 -18.70
CA GLY A 92 3.64 20.05 -19.49
C GLY A 92 3.25 20.68 -20.82
N SER A 93 2.12 20.26 -21.41
CA SER A 93 1.60 20.79 -22.67
C SER A 93 0.75 22.06 -22.53
N THR A 94 0.40 22.47 -21.30
CA THR A 94 -0.44 23.66 -21.07
C THR A 94 0.38 24.87 -20.59
N ASN A 95 0.07 26.05 -21.15
CA ASN A 95 0.69 27.32 -20.77
C ASN A 95 -0.10 28.07 -19.68
N SER A 96 -1.29 27.58 -19.31
CA SER A 96 -2.15 28.21 -18.31
C SER A 96 -1.92 27.62 -16.92
N GLN A 97 -1.67 28.49 -15.93
CA GLN A 97 -1.52 28.08 -14.53
C GLN A 97 -2.82 27.48 -13.95
N SER A 98 -3.99 28.03 -14.31
CA SER A 98 -5.28 27.51 -13.83
C SER A 98 -5.57 26.11 -14.37
N GLU A 99 -5.15 25.84 -15.61
CA GLU A 99 -5.30 24.52 -16.21
C GLU A 99 -4.37 23.49 -15.57
N ARG A 100 -3.12 23.87 -15.28
CA ARG A 100 -2.18 23.00 -14.53
C ARG A 100 -2.74 22.62 -13.16
N GLU A 101 -3.32 23.58 -12.44
CA GLU A 101 -3.92 23.30 -11.13
C GLU A 101 -5.13 22.37 -11.24
N ARG A 102 -5.96 22.53 -12.29
CA ARG A 102 -7.07 21.62 -12.57
C ARG A 102 -6.59 20.19 -12.81
N ILE A 103 -5.55 20.03 -13.63
CA ILE A 103 -4.92 18.72 -13.93
C ILE A 103 -4.36 18.10 -12.64
N ARG A 104 -3.65 18.89 -11.83
CA ARG A 104 -3.08 18.42 -10.55
C ARG A 104 -4.17 17.94 -9.60
N LYS A 105 -5.27 18.69 -9.49
CA LYS A 105 -6.41 18.31 -8.65
C LYS A 105 -7.05 17.01 -9.14
N ALA A 106 -7.29 16.90 -10.45
CA ALA A 106 -7.86 15.69 -11.04
C ALA A 106 -6.98 14.45 -10.77
N TRP A 107 -5.66 14.58 -10.94
CA TRP A 107 -4.71 13.51 -10.62
C TRP A 107 -4.80 13.07 -9.16
N ILE A 108 -4.83 14.02 -8.21
CA ILE A 108 -4.95 13.69 -6.78
C ILE A 108 -6.25 12.94 -6.50
N ASP A 109 -7.36 13.41 -7.07
CA ASP A 109 -8.68 12.79 -6.90
C ASP A 109 -8.71 11.38 -7.50
N ASP A 110 -8.07 11.15 -8.65
CA ASP A 110 -8.02 9.84 -9.30
C ASP A 110 -7.08 8.86 -8.59
N SER A 111 -5.93 9.32 -8.08
CA SER A 111 -5.03 8.50 -7.26
C SER A 111 -5.71 8.11 -5.93
N ALA A 112 -6.48 9.01 -5.32
CA ALA A 112 -7.26 8.68 -4.11
C ALA A 112 -8.33 7.60 -4.38
N LYS A 113 -9.09 7.71 -5.48
CA LYS A 113 -10.06 6.67 -5.87
C LYS A 113 -9.38 5.33 -6.15
N LEU A 114 -8.22 5.35 -6.81
CA LEU A 114 -7.44 4.15 -7.09
C LEU A 114 -7.01 3.47 -5.79
N HIS A 115 -6.59 4.24 -4.79
CA HIS A 115 -6.24 3.72 -3.46
C HIS A 115 -7.45 3.06 -2.79
N ASP A 116 -8.62 3.70 -2.82
CA ASP A 116 -9.84 3.13 -2.23
C ASP A 116 -10.22 1.81 -2.92
N VAL A 117 -10.20 1.77 -4.26
CA VAL A 117 -10.44 0.54 -5.04
C VAL A 117 -9.43 -0.55 -4.69
N PHE A 118 -8.16 -0.22 -4.49
CA PHE A 118 -7.15 -1.16 -4.05
C PHE A 118 -7.48 -1.74 -2.68
N MET A 119 -7.84 -0.90 -1.71
CA MET A 119 -8.17 -1.32 -0.36
C MET A 119 -9.42 -2.21 -0.32
N ASP A 120 -10.46 -1.86 -1.07
CA ASP A 120 -11.68 -2.66 -1.21
C ASP A 120 -11.37 -4.02 -1.85
N ARG A 121 -10.58 -4.05 -2.94
CA ARG A 121 -10.17 -5.31 -3.55
C ARG A 121 -9.37 -6.19 -2.59
N TYR A 122 -8.48 -5.62 -1.81
CA TYR A 122 -7.75 -6.38 -0.79
C TYR A 122 -8.70 -6.96 0.25
N LYS A 123 -9.61 -6.13 0.77
CA LYS A 123 -10.59 -6.50 1.79
C LYS A 123 -11.50 -7.64 1.32
N ASP A 124 -12.03 -7.54 0.11
CA ASP A 124 -13.01 -8.49 -0.42
C ASP A 124 -12.37 -9.83 -0.79
N ASN A 125 -11.14 -9.80 -1.32
CA ASN A 125 -10.53 -10.99 -1.92
C ASN A 125 -9.48 -11.68 -1.05
N PHE A 126 -8.81 -10.96 -0.14
CA PHE A 126 -7.59 -11.45 0.50
C PHE A 126 -7.58 -11.32 2.03
N TRP A 127 -8.27 -10.32 2.59
CA TRP A 127 -8.18 -10.00 4.02
C TRP A 127 -8.52 -11.17 4.94
N ALA A 128 -9.66 -11.82 4.73
CA ALA A 128 -10.10 -12.92 5.59
C ALA A 128 -9.09 -14.09 5.57
N ASP A 129 -8.60 -14.45 4.38
CA ASP A 129 -7.63 -15.53 4.24
C ASP A 129 -6.26 -15.16 4.83
N ALA A 130 -5.85 -13.89 4.75
CA ALA A 130 -4.63 -13.41 5.39
C ALA A 130 -4.69 -13.53 6.93
N VAL A 131 -5.81 -13.12 7.53
CA VAL A 131 -6.02 -13.23 8.98
C VAL A 131 -6.01 -14.68 9.42
N LEU A 132 -6.80 -15.53 8.74
CA LEU A 132 -6.94 -16.94 9.10
C LEU A 132 -5.64 -17.74 8.91
N LEU A 133 -4.90 -17.50 7.82
CA LEU A 133 -3.59 -18.13 7.61
C LEU A 133 -2.62 -17.76 8.71
N ARG A 134 -2.56 -16.48 9.09
CA ARG A 134 -1.71 -16.04 10.19
C ARG A 134 -2.06 -16.80 11.47
N GLU A 135 -3.34 -16.82 11.84
CA GLU A 135 -3.79 -17.49 13.07
C GLU A 135 -3.43 -18.99 13.07
N ALA A 136 -3.70 -19.68 11.96
CA ALA A 136 -3.40 -21.11 11.82
C ALA A 136 -1.90 -21.41 11.90
N ILE A 137 -1.04 -20.58 11.30
CA ILE A 137 0.41 -20.77 11.34
C ILE A 137 0.95 -20.46 12.73
N VAL A 138 0.56 -19.32 13.31
CA VAL A 138 1.01 -18.89 14.64
C VAL A 138 0.60 -19.90 15.71
N ALA A 139 -0.56 -20.55 15.57
CA ALA A 139 -0.97 -21.61 16.48
C ALA A 139 -0.02 -22.83 16.48
N ARG A 140 0.74 -23.06 15.39
CA ARG A 140 1.66 -24.20 15.26
C ARG A 140 3.09 -23.87 15.63
N VAL A 141 3.56 -22.69 15.22
CA VAL A 141 4.96 -22.29 15.40
C VAL A 141 5.15 -21.35 16.60
N GLY A 142 4.05 -20.86 17.19
CA GLY A 142 4.08 -19.86 18.24
C GLY A 142 4.62 -18.52 17.73
N GLY A 143 5.60 -17.97 18.45
CA GLY A 143 6.29 -16.75 18.05
C GLY A 143 7.30 -17.01 16.94
N ALA A 144 7.05 -16.47 15.75
CA ALA A 144 7.94 -16.58 14.60
C ALA A 144 8.11 -15.21 13.90
N PRO A 145 9.17 -15.01 13.10
CA PRO A 145 9.26 -13.85 12.20
C PRO A 145 7.98 -13.71 11.37
N GLY A 146 7.40 -12.50 11.36
CA GLY A 146 6.09 -12.21 10.73
C GLY A 146 4.89 -12.32 11.67
N ALA A 147 5.03 -12.88 12.89
CA ALA A 147 3.94 -12.98 13.86
C ALA A 147 3.69 -11.70 14.67
N GLN A 148 4.65 -10.75 14.67
CA GLN A 148 4.79 -9.68 15.67
C GLN A 148 3.61 -8.70 15.70
N ASN A 149 2.93 -8.48 14.58
CA ASN A 149 1.89 -7.46 14.47
C ASN A 149 0.55 -8.07 13.99
N PRO A 150 -0.31 -8.54 14.91
CA PRO A 150 -1.66 -9.00 14.54
C PRO A 150 -2.53 -7.88 13.98
N MET A 151 -2.35 -6.63 14.42
CA MET A 151 -3.16 -5.49 13.98
C MET A 151 -2.93 -5.15 12.51
N LEU A 152 -1.73 -5.38 12.00
CA LEU A 152 -1.41 -5.20 10.59
C LEU A 152 -2.31 -6.03 9.66
N PHE A 153 -2.68 -7.23 10.09
CA PHE A 153 -3.54 -8.14 9.33
C PHE A 153 -5.01 -7.79 9.44
N GLN A 154 -5.42 -7.33 10.62
CA GLN A 154 -6.81 -6.96 10.86
C GLN A 154 -7.15 -5.63 10.18
N HIS A 155 -6.23 -4.67 10.21
CA HIS A 155 -6.44 -3.30 9.77
C HIS A 155 -5.23 -2.71 9.02
N PRO A 156 -4.86 -3.23 7.84
CA PRO A 156 -3.90 -2.53 7.01
C PRO A 156 -4.49 -1.18 6.58
N THR A 157 -3.75 -0.10 6.79
CA THR A 157 -4.25 1.28 6.61
C THR A 157 -4.03 1.82 5.19
N ASN A 158 -3.11 1.21 4.44
CA ASN A 158 -2.71 1.63 3.10
C ASN A 158 -1.96 0.49 2.40
N ILE A 159 -1.53 0.75 1.17
CA ILE A 159 -0.79 -0.20 0.35
C ILE A 159 0.49 -0.73 1.01
N LEU A 160 1.25 0.11 1.71
CA LEU A 160 2.46 -0.33 2.44
C LEU A 160 2.09 -1.32 3.56
N GLY A 161 0.96 -1.10 4.23
CA GLY A 161 0.41 -2.06 5.19
C GLY A 161 0.08 -3.40 4.54
N VAL A 162 -0.57 -3.39 3.37
CA VAL A 162 -0.89 -4.61 2.62
C VAL A 162 0.38 -5.34 2.13
N GLU A 163 1.42 -4.62 1.71
CA GLU A 163 2.72 -5.21 1.39
C GLU A 163 3.38 -5.87 2.60
N GLN A 164 3.31 -5.22 3.77
CA GLN A 164 3.82 -5.80 5.01
C GLN A 164 3.04 -7.04 5.44
N VAL A 165 1.72 -7.12 5.16
CA VAL A 165 0.95 -8.36 5.34
C VAL A 165 1.55 -9.49 4.49
N ALA A 166 1.81 -9.23 3.20
CA ALA A 166 2.42 -10.23 2.32
C ALA A 166 3.82 -10.66 2.80
N ASN A 167 4.66 -9.71 3.21
CA ASN A 167 5.98 -10.02 3.73
C ASN A 167 5.91 -10.84 5.03
N SER A 168 4.97 -10.50 5.92
CA SER A 168 4.76 -11.23 7.17
C SER A 168 4.25 -12.65 6.92
N LEU A 169 3.31 -12.84 6.00
CA LEU A 169 2.82 -14.16 5.59
C LEU A 169 3.92 -15.02 4.97
N GLU A 170 4.80 -14.44 4.16
CA GLU A 170 5.93 -15.16 3.59
C GLU A 170 6.88 -15.70 4.68
N LEU A 171 7.21 -14.87 5.66
CA LEU A 171 8.05 -15.26 6.79
C LEU A 171 7.39 -16.33 7.66
N LEU A 172 6.09 -16.18 7.94
CA LEU A 172 5.31 -17.16 8.68
C LEU A 172 5.27 -18.50 7.95
N GLY A 173 4.98 -18.50 6.64
CA GLY A 173 4.99 -19.71 5.81
C GLY A 173 6.36 -20.40 5.86
N LYS A 174 7.46 -19.64 5.74
CA LYS A 174 8.83 -20.18 5.83
C LYS A 174 9.19 -20.73 7.22
N SER A 175 8.51 -20.27 8.27
CA SER A 175 8.75 -20.71 9.65
C SER A 175 8.09 -22.05 9.99
N LEU A 176 7.17 -22.53 9.15
CA LEU A 176 6.57 -23.85 9.34
C LEU A 176 7.62 -24.96 9.19
N PRO A 177 7.65 -25.95 10.10
CA PRO A 177 8.55 -27.10 9.99
C PRO A 177 8.43 -27.78 8.63
N LYS A 178 9.56 -28.23 8.07
CA LYS A 178 9.54 -29.16 6.93
C LYS A 178 8.99 -30.49 7.42
N THR A 179 7.96 -30.98 6.72
CA THR A 179 7.37 -32.29 7.00
C THR A 179 8.20 -33.35 6.32
#